data_AF-A0A399FW85-F1
#
_entry.id   AF-A0A399FW85-F1
#
_cell.length_a   1.000
_cell.length_b   1.000
_cell.length_c   1.000
_cell.angle_alpha   90.00
_cell.angle_beta   90.00
_cell.angle_gamma   90.00
#
_symmetry.space_group_name_H-M   'P 1'
#
loop_
_entity.id
_entity.type
_entity.pdbx_description
1 polymer ?
#
loop_
_entity_poly.entity_id
_entity_poly.type
_entity_poly.pdbx_seq_one_letter_code
_entity_poly.pdbx_strand_id
1 'polypeptide(L)'
;MSKLDSFKIGGEPALVAVIWGENIGELGAKAKEEGADILELRLDKFRQLNQSLLLESIGEIKKLGLPLIATVRRIDEGGEREIKEEERLRLLQSIFPYVDAIDIELRSSSIINEIVSRGQELEKTIIVSYHNLKETTTEKELHKIAEKAKATGADIVKIAAFAREADDIARLMNFTYHSSIKPIASISMGVIGTISRIIAPLFGSCFGYAYLHQSAASGQLSVSKLRSEWRKYKISYRP
;
A
#
# COMPACT_ATOMS: atom_id res chain seq x y z
N MET A 1 0.79 -4.90 -17.48
CA MET A 1 1.42 -5.82 -16.52
C MET A 1 2.19 -4.93 -15.56
N SER A 2 1.89 -4.97 -14.25
CA SER A 2 2.50 -4.05 -13.27
C SER A 2 4.02 -4.19 -13.26
N LYS A 3 4.72 -3.06 -13.18
CA LYS A 3 6.17 -2.95 -13.35
C LYS A 3 6.93 -2.99 -12.01
N LEU A 4 6.47 -3.78 -11.05
CA LEU A 4 7.25 -4.02 -9.82
C LEU A 4 8.33 -5.04 -10.18
N ASP A 5 9.57 -4.57 -10.33
CA ASP A 5 10.72 -5.24 -10.98
C ASP A 5 10.99 -6.70 -10.55
N SER A 6 10.54 -7.14 -9.38
CA SER A 6 10.69 -8.52 -8.89
C SER A 6 9.40 -9.26 -8.57
N PHE A 7 8.23 -8.62 -8.69
CA PHE A 7 6.95 -9.22 -8.29
C PHE A 7 5.98 -9.29 -9.47
N LYS A 8 5.76 -10.51 -9.98
CA LYS A 8 4.62 -10.78 -10.88
C LYS A 8 3.34 -10.67 -10.07
N ILE A 9 2.70 -9.50 -10.12
CA ILE A 9 1.35 -9.35 -9.58
C ILE A 9 0.43 -10.31 -10.35
N GLY A 10 -0.18 -11.25 -9.63
CA GLY A 10 -1.00 -12.31 -10.21
C GLY A 10 -0.63 -13.73 -9.80
N GLY A 11 0.57 -13.96 -9.23
CA GLY A 11 1.03 -15.29 -8.82
C GLY A 11 0.74 -15.64 -7.35
N GLU A 12 1.37 -14.91 -6.43
CA GLU A 12 1.17 -15.04 -4.98
C GLU A 12 0.80 -13.66 -4.39
N PRO A 13 0.24 -13.59 -3.17
CA PRO A 13 0.01 -12.30 -2.53
C PRO A 13 1.33 -11.77 -1.99
N ALA A 14 1.60 -10.48 -2.22
CA ALA A 14 2.81 -9.84 -1.70
C ALA A 14 2.57 -9.34 -0.28
N LEU A 15 3.49 -9.64 0.64
CA LEU A 15 3.51 -9.06 1.96
C LEU A 15 4.28 -7.74 1.93
N VAL A 16 3.56 -6.65 2.13
CA VAL A 16 4.09 -5.29 2.22
C VAL A 16 4.40 -4.97 3.67
N ALA A 17 5.68 -4.72 3.97
CA ALA A 17 6.12 -4.21 5.28
C ALA A 17 6.16 -2.68 5.26
N VAL A 18 5.36 -2.07 6.14
CA VAL A 18 5.34 -0.61 6.31
C VAL A 18 6.48 -0.20 7.25
N ILE A 19 7.36 0.68 6.76
CA ILE A 19 8.54 1.16 7.49
C ILE A 19 8.62 2.70 7.47
N TRP A 20 9.17 3.26 8.54
CA TRP A 20 9.50 4.67 8.73
C TRP A 20 10.45 4.81 9.93
N GLY A 21 11.13 5.95 10.05
CA GLY A 21 12.02 6.25 11.17
C GLY A 21 13.48 6.37 10.73
N GLU A 22 14.37 6.37 11.72
CA GLU A 22 15.82 6.36 11.51
C GLU A 22 16.28 4.97 11.06
N ASN A 23 17.44 4.89 10.40
CA ASN A 23 18.08 3.65 9.95
C ASN A 23 17.19 2.76 9.04
N ILE A 24 16.58 3.37 8.02
CA ILE A 24 15.65 2.68 7.11
C ILE A 24 16.31 1.46 6.43
N GLY A 25 17.61 1.49 6.17
CA GLY A 25 18.35 0.34 5.65
C GLY A 25 18.29 -0.89 6.56
N GLU A 26 18.51 -0.70 7.86
CA GLU A 26 18.39 -1.78 8.86
C GLU A 26 16.96 -2.29 8.99
N LEU A 27 15.98 -1.38 8.99
CA LEU A 27 14.56 -1.73 9.01
C LEU A 27 14.17 -2.56 7.79
N GLY A 28 14.66 -2.19 6.60
CA GLY A 28 14.45 -2.94 5.37
C GLY A 28 15.07 -4.34 5.43
N ALA A 29 16.30 -4.46 5.94
CA ALA A 29 16.98 -5.74 6.08
C ALA A 29 16.21 -6.68 7.03
N LYS A 30 15.75 -6.14 8.16
CA LYS A 30 14.94 -6.89 9.12
C LYS A 30 13.58 -7.29 8.55
N ALA A 31 12.89 -6.39 7.83
CA ALA A 31 11.63 -6.72 7.16
C ALA A 31 11.80 -7.86 6.16
N LYS A 32 12.90 -7.86 5.39
CA LYS A 32 13.25 -8.95 4.47
C LYS A 32 13.44 -10.27 5.23
N GLU A 33 14.20 -10.27 6.33
CA GLU A 33 14.43 -11.45 7.16
C GLU A 33 13.12 -12.02 7.74
N GLU A 34 12.19 -11.14 8.18
CA GLU A 34 10.87 -11.53 8.66
C GLU A 34 9.91 -11.99 7.54
N GLY A 35 10.35 -11.89 6.28
CA GLY A 35 9.65 -12.43 5.12
C GLY A 35 8.76 -11.42 4.40
N ALA A 36 9.08 -10.13 4.41
CA ALA A 36 8.45 -9.15 3.52
C ALA A 36 8.86 -9.36 2.06
N ASP A 37 7.92 -9.16 1.14
CA ASP A 37 8.17 -9.19 -0.31
C ASP A 37 8.38 -7.79 -0.87
N ILE A 38 7.77 -6.79 -0.24
CA ILE A 38 7.77 -5.38 -0.65
C ILE A 38 7.93 -4.50 0.59
N LEU A 39 8.61 -3.38 0.45
CA LEU A 39 8.71 -2.35 1.48
C LEU A 39 7.83 -1.15 1.10
N GLU A 40 7.08 -0.60 2.06
CA GLU A 40 6.40 0.70 1.92
C GLU A 40 7.04 1.71 2.86
N LEU A 41 7.67 2.74 2.30
CA LEU A 41 8.25 3.85 3.06
C LEU A 41 7.21 4.96 3.25
N ARG A 42 6.79 5.17 4.50
CA ARG A 42 5.83 6.22 4.89
C ARG A 42 6.54 7.53 5.18
N LEU A 43 6.67 8.36 4.14
CA LEU A 43 7.38 9.65 4.19
C LEU A 43 6.64 10.73 4.99
N ASP A 44 5.32 10.62 5.12
CA ASP A 44 4.53 11.53 5.96
C ASP A 44 4.87 11.38 7.46
N LYS A 45 5.41 10.24 7.89
CA LYS A 45 5.80 9.99 9.29
C LYS A 45 7.15 10.61 9.69
N PHE A 46 7.90 11.17 8.75
CA PHE A 46 9.16 11.85 9.03
C PHE A 46 8.89 13.30 9.43
N ARG A 47 9.42 13.72 10.59
CA ARG A 47 9.31 15.11 11.08
C ARG A 47 9.98 16.11 10.13
N GLN A 48 11.13 15.74 9.60
CA GLN A 48 11.88 16.49 8.61
C GLN A 48 12.41 15.51 7.57
N LEU A 49 12.30 15.88 6.30
CA LEU A 49 12.86 15.11 5.20
C LEU A 49 14.08 15.86 4.68
N ASN A 50 15.26 15.33 5.00
CA ASN A 50 16.47 15.73 4.30
C ASN A 50 16.57 14.87 3.03
N GLN A 51 16.49 15.51 1.86
CA GLN A 51 16.42 14.78 0.59
C GLN A 51 17.69 13.97 0.31
N SER A 52 18.88 14.46 0.65
CA SER A 52 20.12 13.71 0.38
C SER A 52 20.21 12.46 1.26
N LEU A 53 19.89 12.58 2.55
CA LEU A 53 19.85 11.44 3.48
C LEU A 53 18.76 10.43 3.10
N LEU A 54 17.61 10.91 2.62
CA LEU A 54 16.54 10.04 2.13
C LEU A 54 16.99 9.23 0.91
N LEU A 55 17.64 9.88 -0.06
CA LEU A 55 18.14 9.20 -1.27
C LEU A 55 19.25 8.19 -0.94
N GLU A 56 20.13 8.51 0.00
CA GLU A 56 21.13 7.57 0.52
C GLU A 56 20.46 6.33 1.13
N SER A 57 19.48 6.55 2.01
CA SER A 57 18.71 5.48 2.64
C SER A 57 17.96 4.62 1.63
N ILE A 58 17.35 5.23 0.60
CA ILE A 58 16.70 4.51 -0.50
C ILE A 58 17.74 3.66 -1.24
N GLY A 59 18.94 4.20 -1.51
CA GLY A 59 20.03 3.47 -2.12
C GLY A 59 20.44 2.21 -1.36
N GLU A 60 20.46 2.26 -0.02
CA GLU A 60 20.72 1.08 0.82
C GLU A 60 19.60 0.05 0.73
N ILE A 61 18.35 0.49 0.79
CA ILE A 61 17.18 -0.40 0.65
C ILE A 61 17.19 -1.11 -0.70
N LYS A 62 17.53 -0.41 -1.78
CA LYS A 62 17.59 -1.01 -3.12
C LYS A 62 18.62 -2.15 -3.22
N LYS A 63 19.71 -2.10 -2.45
CA LYS A 63 20.69 -3.21 -2.37
C LYS A 63 20.10 -4.48 -1.76
N LEU A 64 18.99 -4.38 -1.01
CA LEU A 64 18.29 -5.54 -0.45
C LEU A 64 17.52 -6.33 -1.51
N GLY A 65 17.28 -5.76 -2.70
CA GLY A 65 16.57 -6.41 -3.80
C GLY A 65 15.06 -6.55 -3.61
N LEU A 66 14.47 -5.88 -2.61
CA LEU A 66 13.01 -5.77 -2.47
C LEU A 66 12.49 -4.54 -3.22
N PRO A 67 11.31 -4.61 -3.85
CA PRO A 67 10.63 -3.43 -4.37
C PRO A 67 10.27 -2.45 -3.26
N LEU A 68 10.34 -1.17 -3.58
CA LEU A 68 10.06 -0.07 -2.67
C LEU A 68 8.89 0.76 -3.17
N ILE A 69 7.84 0.86 -2.35
CA ILE A 69 6.72 1.78 -2.51
C ILE A 69 7.03 3.04 -1.69
N ALA A 70 6.94 4.21 -2.30
CA ALA A 70 6.90 5.46 -1.57
C ALA A 70 5.46 5.94 -1.36
N THR A 71 5.14 6.30 -0.12
CA THR A 71 3.81 6.79 0.27
C THR A 71 3.97 8.05 1.10
N VAL A 72 3.30 9.14 0.68
CA VAL A 72 3.10 10.32 1.51
C VAL A 72 1.61 10.41 1.78
N ARG A 73 1.14 9.76 2.84
CA ARG A 73 -0.30 9.62 3.12
C ARG A 73 -0.90 10.97 3.53
N ARG A 74 -2.03 11.35 2.95
CA ARG A 74 -2.80 12.52 3.37
C ARG A 74 -3.34 12.39 4.80
N ILE A 75 -3.40 13.51 5.53
CA ILE A 75 -3.91 13.56 6.91
C ILE A 75 -5.36 13.06 7.02
N ASP A 76 -6.23 13.41 6.06
CA ASP A 76 -7.63 12.97 5.99
C ASP A 76 -7.82 11.51 5.56
N GLU A 77 -6.73 10.82 5.21
CA GLU A 77 -6.66 9.39 4.91
C GLU A 77 -5.72 8.62 5.87
N GLY A 78 -5.34 9.21 7.01
CA GLY A 78 -4.56 8.55 8.07
C GLY A 78 -3.05 8.78 7.99
N GLY A 79 -2.66 9.89 7.36
CA GLY A 79 -1.32 10.44 7.40
C GLY A 79 -0.97 10.99 8.79
N GLU A 80 0.32 11.17 9.06
CA GLU A 80 0.80 11.70 10.35
C GLU A 80 0.83 13.22 10.40
N ARG A 81 1.04 13.87 9.24
CA ARG A 81 1.17 15.33 9.16
C ARG A 81 0.53 15.88 7.91
N GLU A 82 0.12 17.13 7.99
CA GLU A 82 -0.37 17.89 6.85
C GLU A 82 0.82 18.39 6.02
N ILE A 83 0.75 18.14 4.71
CA ILE A 83 1.74 18.59 3.71
C ILE A 83 0.93 19.14 2.55
N LYS A 84 1.23 20.37 2.13
CA LYS A 84 0.56 21.01 0.99
C LYS A 84 0.74 20.18 -0.27
N GLU A 85 -0.29 20.12 -1.11
CA GLU A 85 -0.30 19.33 -2.34
C GLU A 85 0.89 19.66 -3.25
N GLU A 86 1.26 20.93 -3.38
CA GLU A 86 2.40 21.34 -4.22
C GLU A 86 3.74 20.85 -3.68
N GLU A 87 3.89 20.82 -2.35
CA GLU A 87 5.09 20.27 -1.70
C GLU A 87 5.11 18.75 -1.82
N ARG A 88 3.96 18.10 -1.61
CA ARG A 88 3.80 16.65 -1.77
C ARG A 88 4.10 16.20 -3.19
N LEU A 89 3.62 16.93 -4.20
CA LEU A 89 3.92 16.68 -5.61
C LEU A 89 5.42 16.77 -5.89
N ARG A 90 6.08 17.86 -5.46
CA ARG A 90 7.54 18.02 -5.64
C ARG A 90 8.33 16.89 -4.99
N LEU A 91 7.96 16.49 -3.77
CA LEU A 91 8.60 15.39 -3.05
C LEU A 91 8.39 14.07 -3.79
N LEU A 92 7.16 13.73 -4.16
CA LEU A 92 6.85 12.48 -4.86
C LEU A 92 7.55 12.42 -6.23
N GLN A 93 7.58 13.51 -7.00
CA GLN A 93 8.29 13.57 -8.28
C GLN A 93 9.80 13.40 -8.13
N SER A 94 10.41 13.96 -7.08
CA SER A 94 11.86 13.90 -6.88
C SER A 94 12.34 12.51 -6.44
N ILE A 95 11.52 11.77 -5.69
CA ILE A 95 11.86 10.41 -5.24
C ILE A 95 11.49 9.33 -6.26
N PHE A 96 10.53 9.59 -7.16
CA PHE A 96 10.00 8.58 -8.06
C PHE A 96 11.08 7.84 -8.87
N PRO A 97 12.13 8.52 -9.39
CA PRO A 97 13.23 7.86 -10.09
C PRO A 97 13.98 6.80 -9.27
N TYR A 98 13.86 6.81 -7.94
CA TYR A 98 14.62 5.94 -7.04
C TYR A 98 13.81 4.81 -6.39
N VAL A 99 12.48 4.83 -6.53
CA VAL A 99 11.56 3.82 -5.96
C VAL A 99 10.84 3.04 -7.07
N ASP A 100 10.16 1.94 -6.76
CA ASP A 100 9.53 1.08 -7.77
C ASP A 100 8.04 1.41 -7.97
N ALA A 101 7.42 2.01 -6.95
CA ALA A 101 6.05 2.48 -7.03
C ALA A 101 5.79 3.71 -6.16
N ILE A 102 4.73 4.44 -6.51
CA ILE A 102 4.12 5.47 -5.65
C ILE A 102 2.69 5.06 -5.31
N ASP A 103 2.32 5.23 -4.04
CA ASP A 103 0.92 5.25 -3.59
C ASP A 103 0.43 6.70 -3.56
N ILE A 104 -0.62 6.98 -4.32
CA ILE A 104 -1.30 8.28 -4.39
C ILE A 104 -2.80 8.10 -4.16
N GLU A 105 -3.39 8.93 -3.31
CA GLU A 105 -4.81 8.84 -3.01
C GLU A 105 -5.67 9.27 -4.21
N LEU A 106 -6.78 8.58 -4.45
CA LEU A 106 -7.81 8.98 -5.40
C LEU A 106 -8.36 10.40 -5.10
N ARG A 107 -8.35 10.81 -3.83
CA ARG A 107 -8.77 12.15 -3.41
C ARG A 107 -7.76 13.24 -3.76
N SER A 108 -6.54 12.91 -4.17
CA SER A 108 -5.46 13.86 -4.54
C SER A 108 -5.68 14.44 -5.94
N SER A 109 -6.88 14.94 -6.22
CA SER A 109 -7.33 15.34 -7.57
C SER A 109 -6.47 16.43 -8.22
N SER A 110 -5.76 17.24 -7.43
CA SER A 110 -4.87 18.30 -7.90
C SER A 110 -3.49 17.83 -8.35
N ILE A 111 -3.08 16.60 -8.01
CA ILE A 111 -1.71 16.10 -8.29
C ILE A 111 -1.67 14.68 -8.87
N ILE A 112 -2.80 13.95 -8.84
CA ILE A 112 -2.85 12.54 -9.24
C ILE A 112 -2.48 12.34 -10.71
N ASN A 113 -2.91 13.24 -11.60
CA ASN A 113 -2.65 13.13 -13.03
C ASN A 113 -1.17 13.32 -13.35
N GLU A 114 -0.50 14.26 -12.67
CA GLU A 114 0.93 14.52 -12.79
C GLU A 114 1.75 13.32 -12.31
N ILE A 115 1.36 12.73 -11.17
CA ILE A 115 2.03 11.54 -10.63
C ILE A 115 1.81 10.32 -11.53
N VAL A 116 0.60 10.10 -12.02
CA VAL A 116 0.33 8.99 -12.96
C VAL A 116 1.13 9.15 -14.25
N SER A 117 1.09 10.34 -14.87
CA SER A 117 1.86 10.62 -16.10
C SER A 117 3.35 10.39 -15.87
N ARG A 118 3.89 10.84 -14.73
CA ARG A 118 5.28 10.60 -14.38
C ARG A 118 5.61 9.11 -14.20
N GLY A 119 4.69 8.33 -13.65
CA GLY A 119 4.84 6.88 -13.52
C GLY A 119 4.89 6.18 -14.87
N GLN A 120 4.07 6.63 -15.82
CA GLN A 120 4.09 6.13 -17.19
C GLN A 120 5.41 6.46 -17.90
N GLU A 121 5.88 7.70 -17.79
CA GLU A 121 7.18 8.15 -18.34
C GLU A 121 8.36 7.35 -17.80
N LEU A 122 8.38 7.12 -16.49
CA LEU A 122 9.46 6.38 -15.81
C LEU A 122 9.30 4.87 -15.91
N GLU A 123 8.21 4.38 -16.48
CA GLU A 123 7.85 2.97 -16.50
C GLU A 123 7.78 2.35 -15.10
N LYS A 124 7.16 3.05 -14.16
CA LYS A 124 7.01 2.63 -12.76
C LYS A 124 5.57 2.49 -12.34
N THR A 125 5.36 1.71 -11.29
CA THR A 125 4.02 1.31 -10.85
C THR A 125 3.31 2.44 -10.10
N ILE A 126 2.03 2.67 -10.40
CA ILE A 126 1.16 3.58 -9.65
C ILE A 126 0.10 2.79 -8.90
N ILE A 127 0.07 2.97 -7.58
CA ILE A 127 -1.00 2.50 -6.72
C ILE A 127 -1.93 3.68 -6.48
N VAL A 128 -3.17 3.59 -6.94
CA VAL A 128 -4.20 4.58 -6.59
C VAL A 128 -5.00 4.04 -5.42
N SER A 129 -4.91 4.74 -4.30
CA SER A 129 -5.47 4.28 -3.03
C SER A 129 -6.66 5.11 -2.58
N TYR A 130 -7.52 4.51 -1.75
CA TYR A 130 -8.63 5.18 -1.11
C TYR A 130 -8.80 4.66 0.30
N HIS A 131 -8.85 5.57 1.28
CA HIS A 131 -9.03 5.24 2.68
C HIS A 131 -10.33 5.86 3.20
N ASN A 132 -11.20 5.01 3.75
CA ASN A 132 -12.33 5.44 4.56
C ASN A 132 -12.08 5.05 6.02
N LEU A 133 -11.64 6.03 6.81
CA LEU A 133 -11.32 5.84 8.23
C LEU A 133 -12.56 5.66 9.12
N LYS A 134 -13.77 5.87 8.58
CA LYS A 134 -15.02 5.88 9.35
C LYS A 134 -15.84 4.62 9.16
N GLU A 135 -15.89 4.08 7.95
CA GLU A 135 -16.80 2.98 7.61
C GLU A 135 -16.38 2.22 6.36
N THR A 136 -17.00 1.07 6.15
CA THR A 136 -17.01 0.37 4.86
C THR A 136 -18.29 0.75 4.12
N THR A 137 -18.18 1.46 3.01
CA THR A 137 -19.36 1.87 2.23
C THR A 137 -20.01 0.67 1.53
N THR A 138 -21.15 0.90 0.86
CA THR A 138 -21.87 -0.14 0.12
C THR A 138 -21.02 -0.73 -1.01
N GLU A 139 -21.30 -1.97 -1.42
CA GLU A 139 -20.56 -2.61 -2.53
C GLU A 139 -20.62 -1.79 -3.83
N LYS A 140 -21.79 -1.21 -4.13
CA LYS A 140 -21.97 -0.33 -5.30
C LYS A 140 -21.01 0.86 -5.27
N GLU A 141 -20.82 1.48 -4.10
CA GLU A 141 -19.88 2.59 -3.96
C GLU A 141 -18.43 2.12 -3.98
N LEU A 142 -18.11 0.93 -3.43
CA LEU A 142 -16.78 0.33 -3.55
C LEU A 142 -16.40 0.08 -5.02
N HIS A 143 -17.32 -0.46 -5.83
CA HIS A 143 -17.11 -0.64 -7.27
C HIS A 143 -16.88 0.70 -7.99
N LYS A 144 -17.71 1.72 -7.72
CA LYS A 144 -17.51 3.06 -8.30
C LYS A 144 -16.16 3.67 -7.91
N ILE A 145 -15.73 3.50 -6.67
CA ILE A 145 -14.42 3.98 -6.21
C ILE A 145 -13.30 3.27 -6.98
N ALA A 146 -13.40 1.95 -7.14
CA ALA A 146 -12.41 1.17 -7.87
C ALA A 146 -12.36 1.51 -9.36
N GLU A 147 -13.51 1.72 -10.00
CA GLU A 147 -13.62 2.17 -11.39
C GLU A 147 -13.00 3.54 -11.58
N LYS A 148 -13.28 4.50 -10.68
CA LYS A 148 -12.67 5.83 -10.70
C LYS A 148 -11.15 5.75 -10.54
N ALA A 149 -10.68 4.95 -9.58
CA ALA A 149 -9.25 4.72 -9.38
C ALA A 149 -8.60 4.08 -10.61
N LYS A 150 -9.25 3.12 -11.26
CA LYS A 150 -8.72 2.51 -12.48
C LYS A 150 -8.67 3.51 -13.64
N ALA A 151 -9.68 4.34 -13.78
CA ALA A 151 -9.81 5.32 -14.84
C ALA A 151 -8.73 6.42 -14.81
N THR A 152 -8.08 6.67 -13.66
CA THR A 152 -6.94 7.59 -13.60
C THR A 152 -5.67 7.01 -14.20
N GLY A 153 -5.64 5.71 -14.55
CA GLY A 153 -4.45 5.03 -15.05
C GLY A 153 -3.73 4.18 -14.00
N ALA A 154 -4.36 3.87 -12.87
CA ALA A 154 -3.78 3.03 -11.82
C ALA A 154 -3.34 1.65 -12.36
N ASP A 155 -2.13 1.24 -11.98
CA ASP A 155 -1.67 -0.14 -12.16
C ASP A 155 -2.31 -1.05 -11.13
N ILE A 156 -2.45 -0.57 -9.89
CA ILE A 156 -3.06 -1.28 -8.76
C ILE A 156 -4.07 -0.34 -8.09
N VAL A 157 -5.26 -0.84 -7.82
CA VAL A 157 -6.25 -0.14 -6.99
C VAL A 157 -6.12 -0.61 -5.54
N LYS A 158 -6.10 0.31 -4.57
CA LYS A 158 -6.03 -0.02 -3.14
C LYS A 158 -7.21 0.59 -2.40
N ILE A 159 -7.97 -0.22 -1.67
CA ILE A 159 -9.09 0.26 -0.85
C ILE A 159 -8.89 -0.21 0.59
N ALA A 160 -8.82 0.74 1.51
CA ALA A 160 -8.81 0.48 2.94
C ALA A 160 -10.03 1.13 3.60
N ALA A 161 -10.84 0.35 4.31
CA ALA A 161 -12.07 0.83 4.91
C ALA A 161 -12.20 0.35 6.35
N PHE A 162 -12.70 1.19 7.25
CA PHE A 162 -12.86 0.84 8.65
C PHE A 162 -14.03 -0.13 8.83
N ALA A 163 -13.78 -1.27 9.48
CA ALA A 163 -14.82 -2.22 9.84
C ALA A 163 -15.31 -1.95 11.26
N ARG A 164 -16.60 -1.71 11.41
CA ARG A 164 -17.31 -1.56 12.69
C ARG A 164 -17.86 -2.90 13.16
N GLU A 165 -18.22 -3.76 12.21
CA GLU A 165 -18.81 -5.07 12.45
C GLU A 165 -18.36 -6.12 11.41
N ALA A 166 -18.73 -7.38 11.62
CA ALA A 166 -18.33 -8.48 10.74
C ALA A 166 -18.86 -8.30 9.30
N ASP A 167 -20.06 -7.74 9.15
CA ASP A 167 -20.67 -7.48 7.84
C ASP A 167 -19.86 -6.50 6.99
N ASP A 168 -19.14 -5.56 7.61
CA ASP A 168 -18.21 -4.67 6.88
C ASP A 168 -17.04 -5.43 6.27
N ILE A 169 -16.52 -6.42 7.00
CA ILE A 169 -15.44 -7.29 6.51
C ILE A 169 -15.96 -8.13 5.36
N ALA A 170 -17.10 -8.80 5.56
CA ALA A 170 -17.74 -9.62 4.54
C ALA A 170 -18.01 -8.81 3.26
N ARG A 171 -18.54 -7.59 3.39
CA ARG A 171 -18.82 -6.68 2.28
C ARG A 171 -17.55 -6.30 1.51
N LEU A 172 -16.48 -5.94 2.20
CA LEU A 172 -15.22 -5.60 1.53
C LEU A 172 -14.64 -6.83 0.81
N MET A 173 -14.65 -8.00 1.44
CA MET A 173 -14.17 -9.25 0.81
C MET A 173 -15.03 -9.68 -0.38
N ASN A 174 -16.36 -9.53 -0.29
CA ASN A 174 -17.29 -9.80 -1.38
C ASN A 174 -17.01 -8.91 -2.59
N PHE A 175 -16.81 -7.61 -2.34
CA PHE A 175 -16.35 -6.66 -3.35
C PHE A 175 -15.00 -7.07 -3.94
N THR A 176 -13.98 -7.39 -3.11
CA THR A 176 -12.65 -7.79 -3.59
C THR A 176 -12.74 -8.99 -4.54
N TYR A 177 -13.55 -9.99 -4.20
CA TYR A 177 -13.71 -11.22 -4.98
C TYR A 177 -14.44 -11.01 -6.30
N HIS A 178 -15.52 -10.23 -6.31
CA HIS A 178 -16.33 -10.01 -7.52
C HIS A 178 -15.89 -8.80 -8.36
N SER A 179 -14.92 -8.01 -7.91
CA SER A 179 -14.40 -6.89 -8.68
C SER A 179 -13.72 -7.35 -9.97
N SER A 180 -14.20 -6.83 -11.10
CA SER A 180 -13.51 -6.94 -12.40
C SER A 180 -12.23 -6.10 -12.46
N ILE A 181 -12.05 -5.15 -11.52
CA ILE A 181 -10.84 -4.35 -11.40
C ILE A 181 -9.80 -5.15 -10.63
N LYS A 182 -8.77 -5.60 -11.35
CA LYS A 182 -7.58 -6.26 -10.82
C LYS A 182 -6.32 -5.65 -11.47
N PRO A 183 -5.16 -5.67 -10.80
CA PRO A 183 -4.95 -6.07 -9.41
C PRO A 183 -5.58 -5.10 -8.40
N ILE A 184 -6.03 -5.64 -7.26
CA ILE A 184 -6.61 -4.86 -6.17
C ILE A 184 -6.02 -5.24 -4.80
N ALA A 185 -5.74 -4.25 -3.97
CA ALA A 185 -5.39 -4.42 -2.56
C ALA A 185 -6.59 -4.00 -1.70
N SER A 186 -7.01 -4.82 -0.73
CA SER A 186 -8.18 -4.55 0.10
C SER A 186 -7.86 -4.78 1.57
N ILE A 187 -8.23 -3.83 2.42
CA ILE A 187 -7.88 -3.85 3.85
C ILE A 187 -9.10 -3.43 4.67
N SER A 188 -9.62 -4.32 5.51
CA SER A 188 -10.52 -3.89 6.58
C SER A 188 -9.66 -3.39 7.75
N MET A 189 -9.77 -2.10 8.05
CA MET A 189 -9.11 -1.45 9.18
C MET A 189 -9.89 -1.67 10.48
N GLY A 190 -9.26 -1.40 11.62
CA GLY A 190 -9.85 -1.65 12.93
C GLY A 190 -9.51 -3.04 13.47
N VAL A 191 -9.72 -3.23 14.78
CA VAL A 191 -9.38 -4.48 15.48
C VAL A 191 -10.16 -5.66 14.92
N ILE A 192 -11.46 -5.49 14.64
CA ILE A 192 -12.27 -6.56 14.03
C ILE A 192 -11.78 -6.89 12.61
N GLY A 193 -11.28 -5.89 11.88
CA GLY A 193 -10.73 -6.02 10.53
C GLY A 193 -9.42 -6.79 10.45
N THR A 194 -8.75 -7.10 11.57
CA THR A 194 -7.47 -7.84 11.58
C THR A 194 -7.53 -9.14 10.79
N ILE A 195 -8.63 -9.88 10.87
CA ILE A 195 -8.80 -11.15 10.15
C ILE A 195 -8.72 -10.96 8.62
N SER A 196 -9.19 -9.81 8.10
CA SER A 196 -9.12 -9.50 6.67
C SER A 196 -7.69 -9.54 6.14
N ARG A 197 -6.70 -9.14 6.95
CA ARG A 197 -5.28 -9.14 6.53
C ARG A 197 -4.75 -10.53 6.23
N ILE A 198 -5.27 -11.54 6.93
CA ILE A 198 -4.92 -12.94 6.73
C ILE A 198 -5.63 -13.48 5.50
N ILE A 199 -6.95 -13.23 5.38
CA ILE A 199 -7.80 -13.93 4.41
C ILE A 199 -8.00 -13.19 3.08
N ALA A 200 -7.77 -11.88 3.00
CA ALA A 200 -8.04 -11.07 1.79
C ALA A 200 -7.38 -11.61 0.51
N PRO A 201 -6.17 -12.22 0.55
CA PRO A 201 -5.61 -12.88 -0.63
C PRO A 201 -6.50 -13.98 -1.23
N LEU A 202 -7.25 -14.72 -0.40
CA LEU A 202 -8.20 -15.75 -0.86
C LEU A 202 -9.34 -15.15 -1.68
N PHE A 203 -9.66 -13.88 -1.43
CA PHE A 203 -10.66 -13.10 -2.15
C PHE A 203 -10.04 -12.28 -3.31
N GLY A 204 -8.76 -12.51 -3.61
CA GLY A 204 -8.07 -11.86 -4.72
C GLY A 204 -7.52 -10.48 -4.40
N SER A 205 -7.16 -10.24 -3.13
CA SER A 205 -6.31 -9.11 -2.78
C SER A 205 -4.84 -9.42 -3.06
N CYS A 206 -4.18 -8.59 -3.88
CA CYS A 206 -2.80 -8.83 -4.29
C CYS A 206 -1.77 -8.51 -3.21
N PHE A 207 -2.11 -7.68 -2.22
CA PHE A 207 -1.20 -7.26 -1.14
C PHE A 207 -1.80 -7.51 0.24
N GLY A 208 -0.96 -7.98 1.16
CA GLY A 208 -1.19 -7.92 2.60
C GLY A 208 -0.28 -6.88 3.22
N TYR A 209 -0.82 -5.98 4.05
CA TYR A 209 -0.03 -4.94 4.72
C TYR A 209 0.18 -5.28 6.20
N ALA A 210 1.45 -5.27 6.61
CA ALA A 210 1.90 -5.56 7.96
C ALA A 210 2.87 -4.48 8.47
N TYR A 211 3.01 -4.38 9.79
CA TYR A 211 4.01 -3.51 10.40
C TYR A 211 5.28 -4.27 10.77
N LEU A 212 6.42 -3.57 10.85
CA LEU A 212 7.66 -4.16 11.35
C LEU A 212 7.80 -4.01 12.87
N HIS A 213 7.91 -2.77 13.37
CA HIS A 213 8.13 -2.51 14.80
C HIS A 213 6.92 -1.90 15.50
N GLN A 214 6.36 -0.85 14.91
CA GLN A 214 5.20 -0.16 15.45
C GLN A 214 4.04 -0.30 14.48
N SER A 215 2.84 -0.50 15.00
CA SER A 215 1.66 -0.51 14.17
C SER A 215 1.37 0.89 13.63
N ALA A 216 1.20 1.03 12.31
CA ALA A 216 0.77 2.26 11.67
C ALA A 216 -0.76 2.45 11.70
N ALA A 217 -1.53 1.40 12.00
CA ALA A 217 -2.99 1.43 12.05
C ALA A 217 -3.57 0.34 12.97
N SER A 218 -4.71 0.59 13.60
CA SER A 218 -5.34 -0.42 14.47
C SER A 218 -5.64 -1.73 13.70
N GLY A 219 -5.36 -2.85 14.37
CA GLY A 219 -5.57 -4.19 13.82
C GLY A 219 -4.54 -4.67 12.79
N GLN A 220 -3.39 -4.01 12.64
CA GLN A 220 -2.26 -4.58 11.87
C GLN A 220 -1.61 -5.75 12.61
N LEU A 221 -1.06 -6.68 11.83
CA LEU A 221 -0.20 -7.76 12.31
C LEU A 221 1.26 -7.44 11.98
N SER A 222 2.21 -7.99 12.74
CA SER A 222 3.63 -7.89 12.37
C SER A 222 3.91 -8.68 11.08
N VAL A 223 4.99 -8.34 10.37
CA VAL A 223 5.44 -9.04 9.16
C VAL A 223 5.59 -10.53 9.44
N SER A 224 6.38 -10.89 10.44
CA SER A 224 6.60 -12.27 10.89
C SER A 224 5.29 -13.00 11.22
N LYS A 225 4.34 -12.34 11.91
CA LYS A 225 3.06 -12.95 12.27
C LYS A 225 2.19 -13.19 11.04
N LEU A 226 2.02 -12.21 10.17
CA LEU A 226 1.19 -12.35 8.97
C LEU A 226 1.75 -13.41 8.03
N ARG A 227 3.07 -13.44 7.81
CA ARG A 227 3.73 -14.48 7.02
C ARG A 227 3.51 -15.88 7.62
N SER A 228 3.58 -16.01 8.94
CA SER A 228 3.33 -17.27 9.64
C SER A 228 1.89 -17.75 9.45
N GLU A 229 0.88 -16.87 9.59
CA GLU A 229 -0.53 -17.24 9.35
C GLU A 229 -0.78 -17.62 7.89
N TRP A 230 -0.18 -16.90 6.92
CA TRP A 230 -0.27 -17.25 5.51
C TRP A 230 0.31 -18.64 5.21
N ARG A 231 1.49 -18.97 5.77
CA ARG A 231 2.09 -20.31 5.64
C ARG A 231 1.22 -21.38 6.30
N LYS A 232 0.75 -21.12 7.52
CA LYS A 232 -0.07 -22.05 8.31
C LYS A 232 -1.34 -22.46 7.58
N TYR A 233 -2.06 -21.50 7.00
CA TYR A 233 -3.32 -21.76 6.28
C TYR A 233 -3.14 -21.92 4.77
N LYS A 234 -1.90 -21.97 4.27
CA LYS A 234 -1.58 -22.07 2.84
C LYS A 234 -2.32 -21.01 2.00
N ILE A 235 -2.35 -19.79 2.53
CA ILE A 235 -2.98 -18.66 1.86
C ILE A 235 -2.26 -18.43 0.54
N SER A 236 -3.02 -18.48 -0.54
CA SER A 236 -2.57 -18.24 -1.91
C SER A 236 -3.49 -17.22 -2.56
N TYR A 237 -2.94 -16.50 -3.55
CA TYR A 237 -3.67 -15.48 -4.28
C TYR A 237 -4.62 -16.14 -5.27
N ARG A 238 -5.87 -15.68 -5.31
CA ARG A 238 -6.85 -16.08 -6.32
C ARG A 238 -7.17 -14.86 -7.20
N PRO A 239 -6.58 -14.74 -8.41
CA PRO A 239 -6.79 -13.60 -9.29
C PRO A 239 -8.26 -13.33 -9.62
#